data_AF-A0A9E0SLN0-F1
#
_entry.id   AF-A0A9E0SLN0-F1
#
_cell.length_a   1.000
_cell.length_b   1.000
_cell.length_c   1.000
_cell.angle_alpha   90.00
_cell.angle_beta   90.00
_cell.angle_gamma   90.00
#
_symmetry.space_group_name_H-M   'P 1'
#
loop_
_entity.id
_entity.type
_entity.pdbx_description
1 polymer ?
#
loop_
_entity_poly.entity_id
_entity_poly.type
_entity_poly.pdbx_seq_one_letter_code
_entity_poly.pdbx_strand_id
1 'polypeptide(L)'
;MGDASFPSLTTLPADLHVLIEHQVWARVHGDGTATVGITPLGIALSGEIYMCRPKRVGSVVAQAGTVAVVELSKSIVAVKSPVSGTVIEVNPALDDRPDWVHRDPCGAGWIARLHLADFAADEALLLHGAVAEQAMVEHARAHAAVLASSATGRPEGSP
;
A
#
# COMPACT_ATOMS: atom_id res chain seq x y z
N MET A 1 0.42 -24.44 -3.60
CA MET A 1 -0.57 -23.83 -4.50
C MET A 1 -1.61 -23.18 -3.59
N GLY A 2 -1.34 -21.97 -3.13
CA GLY A 2 -2.22 -21.26 -2.22
C GLY A 2 -3.22 -20.45 -3.03
N ASP A 3 -4.50 -20.77 -2.89
CA ASP A 3 -5.61 -19.98 -3.39
C ASP A 3 -5.46 -18.54 -2.88
N ALA A 4 -4.99 -17.63 -3.74
CA ALA A 4 -5.15 -16.20 -3.53
C ALA A 4 -6.63 -15.87 -3.73
N SER A 5 -7.46 -16.37 -2.83
CA SER A 5 -8.87 -16.06 -2.79
C SER A 5 -8.94 -14.56 -2.53
N PHE A 6 -9.49 -13.83 -3.51
CA PHE A 6 -9.78 -12.39 -3.46
C PHE A 6 -10.17 -11.84 -2.08
N PRO A 7 -11.00 -12.52 -1.24
CA PRO A 7 -11.33 -12.00 0.09
C PRO A 7 -10.12 -11.63 0.96
N SER A 8 -9.01 -12.37 0.89
CA SER A 8 -7.82 -12.04 1.70
C SER A 8 -7.07 -10.79 1.23
N LEU A 9 -7.26 -10.36 -0.03
CA LEU A 9 -6.63 -9.17 -0.58
C LEU A 9 -7.43 -7.88 -0.33
N THR A 10 -8.72 -8.03 -0.05
CA THR A 10 -9.69 -6.92 -0.01
C THR A 10 -10.29 -6.68 1.37
N THR A 11 -10.06 -7.58 2.33
CA THR A 11 -10.46 -7.38 3.74
C THR A 11 -9.36 -6.63 4.48
N LEU A 12 -9.73 -5.52 5.12
CA LEU A 12 -8.81 -4.63 5.83
C LEU A 12 -9.34 -4.27 7.22
N PRO A 13 -8.46 -3.87 8.16
CA PRO A 13 -8.93 -3.25 9.40
C PRO A 13 -9.84 -2.05 9.10
N ALA A 14 -10.99 -1.98 9.77
CA ALA A 14 -12.04 -1.02 9.46
C ALA A 14 -11.65 0.46 9.70
N ASP A 15 -10.58 0.70 10.48
CA ASP A 15 -10.04 2.01 10.78
C ASP A 15 -9.06 2.54 9.72
N LEU A 16 -8.81 1.78 8.65
CA LEU A 16 -8.02 2.23 7.52
C LEU A 16 -8.84 3.04 6.52
N HIS A 17 -8.29 4.17 6.13
CA HIS A 17 -8.76 5.00 5.02
C HIS A 17 -7.95 4.63 3.78
N VAL A 18 -8.62 4.29 2.69
CA VAL A 18 -8.01 3.70 1.49
C VAL A 18 -8.21 4.63 0.31
N LEU A 19 -7.12 4.94 -0.39
CA LEU A 19 -7.16 5.59 -1.68
C LEU A 19 -7.23 4.50 -2.77
N ILE A 20 -8.45 4.17 -3.18
CA ILE A 20 -8.75 2.99 -4.01
C ILE A 20 -8.00 2.98 -5.34
N GLU A 21 -7.86 4.12 -6.01
CA GLU A 21 -7.17 4.20 -7.30
C GLU A 21 -5.70 3.76 -7.22
N HIS A 22 -5.06 3.99 -6.07
CA HIS A 22 -3.65 3.68 -5.86
C HIS A 22 -3.40 2.49 -4.93
N GLN A 23 -4.44 1.91 -4.36
CA GLN A 23 -4.33 0.76 -3.45
C GLN A 23 -3.32 1.00 -2.31
N VAL A 24 -3.45 2.16 -1.68
CA VAL A 24 -2.67 2.58 -0.51
C VAL A 24 -3.61 2.98 0.63
N TRP A 25 -3.16 2.83 1.87
CA TRP A 25 -3.96 3.06 3.06
C TRP A 25 -3.31 4.06 4.01
N ALA A 26 -4.14 4.78 4.76
CA ALA A 26 -3.80 5.62 5.90
C ALA A 26 -4.55 5.15 7.16
N ARG A 27 -3.84 5.08 8.29
CA ARG A 27 -4.42 4.95 9.63
C ARG A 27 -4.21 6.27 10.36
N VAL A 28 -5.29 6.96 10.71
CA VAL A 28 -5.24 8.28 11.37
C VAL A 28 -5.27 8.10 12.89
N HIS A 29 -4.36 8.75 13.62
CA HIS A 29 -4.13 8.51 15.06
C HIS A 29 -4.80 9.54 15.99
N GLY A 30 -5.63 10.44 15.47
CA GLY A 30 -6.34 11.46 16.24
C GLY A 30 -5.47 12.60 16.81
N ASP A 31 -4.16 12.47 16.75
CA ASP A 31 -3.14 13.45 17.18
C ASP A 31 -2.63 14.33 16.02
N GLY A 32 -3.34 14.32 14.89
CA GLY A 32 -2.90 14.98 13.66
C GLY A 32 -1.82 14.22 12.88
N THR A 33 -1.55 12.95 13.24
CA THR A 33 -0.65 12.08 12.48
C THR A 33 -1.40 10.92 11.81
N ALA A 34 -0.81 10.39 10.74
CA ALA A 34 -1.26 9.16 10.10
C ALA A 34 -0.09 8.25 9.73
N THR A 35 -0.28 6.95 9.92
CA THR A 35 0.61 5.92 9.35
C THR A 35 0.10 5.53 7.98
N VAL A 36 0.98 5.36 7.00
CA VAL A 36 0.60 4.98 5.63
C VAL A 36 1.33 3.73 5.15
N GLY A 37 0.71 2.99 4.22
CA GLY A 37 1.26 1.80 3.60
C GLY A 37 0.54 1.38 2.31
N ILE A 38 0.88 0.20 1.79
CA ILE A 38 0.28 -0.39 0.58
C ILE A 38 -0.76 -1.43 1.01
N THR A 39 -1.91 -1.49 0.33
CA THR A 39 -2.90 -2.53 0.61
C THR A 39 -2.40 -3.90 0.10
N PRO A 40 -2.91 -5.03 0.64
CA PRO A 40 -2.61 -6.35 0.11
C PRO A 40 -2.91 -6.46 -1.39
N LEU A 41 -4.02 -5.88 -1.85
CA LEU A 41 -4.37 -5.81 -3.27
C LEU A 41 -3.34 -5.01 -4.08
N GLY A 42 -2.87 -3.86 -3.58
CA GLY A 42 -1.84 -3.06 -4.26
C GLY A 42 -0.53 -3.82 -4.46
N ILE A 43 -0.13 -4.62 -3.47
CA ILE A 43 1.03 -5.50 -3.57
C ILE A 43 0.79 -6.60 -4.60
N ALA A 44 -0.34 -7.28 -4.55
CA ALA A 44 -0.67 -8.35 -5.49
C ALA A 44 -0.72 -7.86 -6.95
N LEU A 45 -1.19 -6.62 -7.17
CA LEU A 45 -1.19 -5.97 -8.50
C LEU A 45 0.20 -5.54 -8.96
N SER A 46 1.10 -5.22 -8.03
CA SER A 46 2.47 -4.81 -8.32
C SER A 46 3.40 -6.00 -8.56
N GLY A 47 3.10 -7.15 -7.96
CA GLY A 47 3.99 -8.30 -7.90
C GLY A 47 5.01 -8.19 -6.77
N GLU A 48 6.05 -9.02 -6.81
CA GLU A 48 7.03 -9.13 -5.72
C GLU A 48 7.84 -7.84 -5.53
N ILE A 49 7.76 -7.27 -4.33
CA ILE A 49 8.52 -6.09 -3.89
C ILE A 49 9.84 -6.51 -3.21
N TYR A 50 10.96 -6.25 -3.85
CA TYR A 50 12.30 -6.57 -3.34
C TYR A 50 12.84 -5.51 -2.39
N MET A 51 12.39 -4.26 -2.52
CA MET A 51 12.83 -3.15 -1.69
C MET A 51 11.72 -2.08 -1.60
N CYS A 52 11.63 -1.41 -0.46
CA CYS A 52 10.78 -0.23 -0.27
C CYS A 52 11.61 0.90 0.34
N ARG A 53 11.67 2.06 -0.33
CA ARG A 53 12.39 3.26 0.14
C ARG A 53 11.43 4.43 0.32
N PRO A 54 11.05 4.72 1.57
CA PRO A 54 10.29 5.92 1.90
C PRO A 54 11.06 7.21 1.58
N LYS A 55 10.33 8.30 1.35
CA LYS A 55 10.90 9.65 1.42
C LYS A 55 11.47 9.91 2.82
N ARG A 56 12.52 10.71 2.88
CA ARG A 56 13.19 11.08 4.13
C ARG A 56 12.26 11.88 5.05
N VAL A 57 12.45 11.74 6.36
CA VAL A 57 11.84 12.61 7.37
C VAL A 57 12.07 14.09 7.00
N GLY A 58 11.04 14.91 7.19
CA GLY A 58 10.98 16.31 6.77
C GLY A 58 10.47 16.54 5.34
N SER A 59 10.30 15.48 4.54
CA SER A 59 9.76 15.63 3.18
C SER A 59 8.26 15.93 3.19
N VAL A 60 7.85 16.93 2.41
CA VAL A 60 6.43 17.21 2.15
C VAL A 60 5.91 16.31 1.03
N VAL A 61 4.72 15.77 1.23
CA VAL A 61 3.98 14.94 0.27
C VAL A 61 2.54 15.46 0.14
N ALA A 62 2.03 15.49 -1.08
CA ALA A 62 0.61 15.71 -1.34
C ALA A 62 -0.11 14.37 -1.48
N GLN A 63 -1.43 14.33 -1.26
CA GLN A 63 -2.28 13.21 -1.64
C GLN A 63 -2.04 12.85 -3.13
N ALA A 64 -2.01 11.54 -3.42
CA ALA A 64 -1.60 10.96 -4.72
C ALA A 64 -0.16 11.29 -5.18
N GLY A 65 0.61 12.07 -4.40
CA GLY A 65 2.03 12.30 -4.60
C GLY A 65 2.88 11.11 -4.13
N THR A 66 4.15 11.06 -4.52
CA THR A 66 5.04 9.94 -4.14
C THR A 66 5.45 10.04 -2.67
N VAL A 67 5.19 8.98 -1.89
CA VAL A 67 5.66 8.82 -0.49
C VAL A 67 6.83 7.85 -0.37
N ALA A 68 6.92 6.87 -1.27
CA ALA A 68 8.01 5.91 -1.35
C ALA A 68 8.22 5.44 -2.79
N VAL A 69 9.34 4.77 -3.04
CA VAL A 69 9.53 3.95 -4.25
C VAL A 69 9.71 2.50 -3.85
N VAL A 70 9.21 1.58 -4.66
CA VAL A 70 9.42 0.14 -4.49
C VAL A 70 10.13 -0.43 -5.71
N GLU A 71 11.05 -1.35 -5.46
CA GLU A 71 11.75 -2.10 -6.50
C GLU A 71 11.08 -3.45 -6.68
N LEU A 72 10.69 -3.71 -7.92
CA LEU A 72 10.13 -4.96 -8.41
C LEU A 72 11.21 -5.66 -9.25
N SER A 73 10.96 -6.91 -9.65
CA SER A 73 11.94 -7.68 -10.45
C SER A 73 12.32 -7.03 -11.80
N LYS A 74 11.46 -6.17 -12.33
CA LYS A 74 11.60 -5.57 -13.68
C LYS A 74 11.51 -4.05 -13.70
N SER A 75 11.19 -3.41 -12.59
CA SER A 75 10.87 -1.99 -12.57
C SER A 75 11.00 -1.40 -11.17
N ILE A 76 11.12 -0.08 -11.12
CA ILE A 76 10.96 0.70 -9.89
C ILE A 76 9.72 1.56 -10.07
N VAL A 77 8.78 1.49 -9.12
CA VAL A 77 7.51 2.22 -9.20
C VAL A 77 7.29 3.07 -7.97
N ALA A 78 6.54 4.16 -8.13
CA ALA A 78 6.20 5.06 -7.05
C ALA A 78 5.02 4.54 -6.23
N VAL A 79 5.15 4.55 -4.91
CA VAL A 79 4.04 4.39 -3.97
C VAL A 79 3.44 5.76 -3.68
N LYS A 80 2.12 5.86 -3.84
CA LYS A 80 1.40 7.12 -3.63
C LYS A 80 1.06 7.34 -2.16
N SER A 81 0.98 8.60 -1.76
CA SER A 81 0.49 8.98 -0.45
C SER A 81 -1.03 9.01 -0.48
N PRO A 82 -1.73 8.33 0.45
CA PRO A 82 -3.18 8.45 0.61
C PRO A 82 -3.61 9.83 1.13
N VAL A 83 -2.70 10.55 1.81
CA VAL A 83 -2.96 11.84 2.47
C VAL A 83 -1.80 12.80 2.27
N SER A 84 -2.08 14.09 2.38
CA SER A 84 -1.13 15.19 2.32
C SER A 84 -0.49 15.42 3.70
N GLY A 85 0.81 15.68 3.74
CA GLY A 85 1.51 15.89 5.00
C GLY A 85 3.03 15.97 4.91
N THR A 86 3.67 15.97 6.07
CA THR A 86 5.14 15.93 6.20
C THR A 86 5.55 14.59 6.80
N VAL A 87 6.51 13.90 6.19
CA VAL A 87 7.07 12.66 6.76
C VAL A 87 7.75 12.97 8.08
N ILE A 88 7.29 12.36 9.16
CA ILE A 88 7.87 12.50 10.51
C ILE A 88 8.60 11.24 10.98
N GLU A 89 8.30 10.10 10.35
CA GLU A 89 8.94 8.82 10.65
C GLU A 89 8.89 7.91 9.42
N VAL A 90 9.87 7.02 9.30
CA VAL A 90 9.92 5.97 8.29
C VAL A 90 10.11 4.63 9.00
N ASN A 91 9.60 3.54 8.43
CA ASN A 91 9.74 2.23 9.05
C ASN A 91 11.18 1.71 8.87
N PRO A 92 12.00 1.66 9.93
CA PRO A 92 13.39 1.22 9.81
C PRO A 92 13.49 -0.28 9.49
N ALA A 93 12.44 -1.07 9.79
CA ALA A 93 12.44 -2.49 9.52
C ALA A 93 12.49 -2.81 8.02
N LEU A 94 12.03 -1.90 7.15
CA LEU A 94 11.99 -2.15 5.70
C LEU A 94 13.38 -2.13 5.03
N ASP A 95 14.40 -1.56 5.68
CA ASP A 95 15.78 -1.59 5.17
C ASP A 95 16.36 -3.01 5.21
N ASP A 96 16.11 -3.74 6.30
CA ASP A 96 16.61 -5.11 6.49
C ASP A 96 15.58 -6.17 6.12
N ARG A 97 14.29 -5.85 6.23
CA ARG A 97 13.15 -6.76 6.10
C ARG A 97 12.07 -6.14 5.20
N PRO A 98 12.37 -5.90 3.90
CA PRO A 98 11.38 -5.39 2.95
C PRO A 98 10.20 -6.35 2.78
N ASP A 99 10.38 -7.63 3.11
CA ASP A 99 9.33 -8.65 3.06
C ASP A 99 8.14 -8.38 4.02
N TRP A 100 8.29 -7.48 5.00
CA TRP A 100 7.18 -7.05 5.86
C TRP A 100 6.03 -6.43 5.09
N VAL A 101 6.29 -5.76 3.97
CA VAL A 101 5.21 -5.22 3.13
C VAL A 101 4.27 -6.33 2.66
N HIS A 102 4.78 -7.54 2.40
CA HIS A 102 3.96 -8.70 1.99
C HIS A 102 3.36 -9.43 3.19
N ARG A 103 4.14 -9.63 4.26
CA ARG A 103 3.73 -10.48 5.40
C ARG A 103 2.66 -9.84 6.26
N ASP A 104 2.76 -8.54 6.49
CA ASP A 104 1.81 -7.79 7.32
C ASP A 104 1.60 -6.37 6.74
N PRO A 105 0.94 -6.26 5.56
CA PRO A 105 0.85 -5.02 4.80
C PRO A 105 0.23 -3.84 5.57
N CYS A 106 -0.63 -4.14 6.55
CA CYS A 106 -1.40 -3.17 7.32
C CYS A 106 -0.96 -3.03 8.79
N GLY A 107 0.06 -3.80 9.19
CA GLY A 107 0.72 -3.76 10.49
C GLY A 107 2.21 -3.43 10.34
N ALA A 108 3.07 -4.42 10.52
CA ALA A 108 4.53 -4.26 10.48
C ALA A 108 5.09 -3.78 9.12
N GLY A 109 4.33 -3.89 8.03
CA GLY A 109 4.66 -3.43 6.68
C GLY A 109 4.36 -1.96 6.40
N TRP A 110 4.02 -1.15 7.40
CA TRP A 110 3.83 0.31 7.23
C TRP A 110 5.09 0.96 6.63
N ILE A 111 4.91 2.05 5.88
CA ILE A 111 5.99 2.70 5.11
C ILE A 111 6.49 3.96 5.82
N ALA A 112 5.58 4.85 6.17
CA ALA A 112 5.90 6.14 6.77
C ALA A 112 4.80 6.60 7.72
N ARG A 113 5.15 7.46 8.67
CA ARG A 113 4.21 8.23 9.47
C ARG A 113 4.32 9.70 9.04
N LEU A 114 3.16 10.33 8.84
CA LEU A 114 3.03 11.70 8.36
C LEU A 114 2.38 12.56 9.45
N HIS A 115 2.84 13.80 9.60
CA HIS A 115 2.04 14.86 10.19
C HIS A 115 1.12 15.43 9.11
N LEU A 116 -0.19 15.34 9.32
CA LEU A 116 -1.21 15.66 8.33
C LEU A 116 -1.26 17.16 8.07
N ALA A 117 -1.33 17.54 6.79
CA ALA A 117 -1.46 18.95 6.41
C ALA A 117 -2.92 19.42 6.50
N ASP A 118 -3.84 18.68 5.88
CA ASP A 118 -5.28 18.94 5.91
C ASP A 118 -6.06 17.65 5.60
N PHE A 119 -6.32 16.85 6.63
CA PHE A 119 -7.01 15.58 6.45
C PHE A 119 -8.46 15.75 5.97
N ALA A 120 -9.14 16.82 6.39
CA ALA A 120 -10.53 17.06 5.99
C ALA A 120 -10.65 17.29 4.48
N ALA A 121 -9.66 17.93 3.86
CA ALA A 121 -9.59 18.06 2.40
C ALA A 121 -9.31 16.71 1.71
N ASP A 122 -8.39 15.91 2.25
CA ASP A 122 -8.00 14.62 1.67
C ASP A 122 -9.10 13.55 1.80
N GLU A 123 -9.92 13.61 2.86
CA GLU A 123 -10.93 12.61 3.22
C GLU A 123 -11.96 12.37 2.10
N ALA A 124 -12.23 13.38 1.28
CA ALA A 124 -13.19 13.30 0.19
C ALA A 124 -12.86 12.22 -0.88
N LEU A 125 -11.59 11.81 -0.98
CA LEU A 125 -11.13 10.77 -1.92
C LEU A 125 -10.87 9.42 -1.26
N LEU A 126 -11.09 9.31 0.05
CA LEU A 126 -10.78 8.12 0.83
C LEU A 126 -12.05 7.34 1.16
N LEU A 127 -11.96 6.02 1.12
CA LEU A 127 -13.01 5.12 1.60
C LEU A 127 -12.51 4.35 2.82
N HIS A 128 -13.41 3.98 3.72
CA HIS A 128 -13.07 3.16 4.89
C HIS A 128 -14.15 2.10 5.16
N GLY A 129 -13.84 1.13 6.01
CA GLY A 129 -14.76 0.05 6.40
C GLY A 129 -15.31 -0.75 5.20
N ALA A 130 -16.56 -1.20 5.30
CA ALA A 130 -17.18 -2.08 4.30
C ALA A 130 -17.25 -1.47 2.88
N VAL A 131 -17.34 -0.14 2.78
CA VAL A 131 -17.38 0.55 1.48
C VAL A 131 -16.01 0.47 0.79
N ALA A 132 -14.91 0.59 1.54
CA ALA A 132 -13.57 0.40 1.00
C ALA A 132 -13.37 -1.04 0.52
N GLU A 133 -13.78 -2.03 1.32
CA GLU A 133 -13.66 -3.44 0.94
C GLU A 133 -14.43 -3.76 -0.36
N GLN A 134 -15.67 -3.26 -0.48
CA GLN A 134 -16.47 -3.41 -1.70
C GLN A 134 -15.79 -2.77 -2.92
N ALA A 135 -15.25 -1.56 -2.75
CA ALA A 135 -14.52 -0.87 -3.82
C ALA A 135 -13.22 -1.60 -4.19
N MET A 136 -12.52 -2.19 -3.23
CA MET A 136 -11.34 -3.04 -3.48
C MET A 136 -11.70 -4.33 -4.21
N VAL A 137 -12.83 -4.97 -3.88
CA VAL A 137 -13.33 -6.14 -4.63
C VAL A 137 -13.60 -5.79 -6.09
N GLU A 138 -14.23 -4.65 -6.34
CA GLU A 138 -14.49 -4.20 -7.71
C GLU A 138 -13.19 -3.87 -8.44
N HIS A 139 -12.26 -3.17 -7.78
CA HIS A 139 -10.93 -2.90 -8.33
C HIS A 139 -10.19 -4.20 -8.67
N ALA A 140 -10.24 -5.21 -7.80
CA ALA A 140 -9.61 -6.50 -8.04
C ALA A 140 -10.23 -7.24 -9.24
N ARG A 141 -11.55 -7.19 -9.39
CA ARG A 141 -12.26 -7.77 -10.55
C ARG A 141 -11.85 -7.09 -11.86
N ALA A 142 -11.79 -5.76 -11.86
CA ALA A 142 -11.35 -4.99 -13.02
C ALA A 142 -9.90 -5.32 -13.45
N HIS A 143 -9.07 -5.80 -12.52
CA HIS A 143 -7.67 -6.17 -12.76
C HIS A 143 -7.38 -7.67 -12.64
N ALA A 144 -8.41 -8.52 -12.74
CA ALA A 144 -8.27 -9.97 -12.50
C ALA A 144 -7.23 -10.64 -13.41
N ALA A 145 -7.07 -10.15 -14.64
CA ALA A 145 -6.05 -10.66 -15.57
C ALA A 145 -4.62 -10.45 -15.05
N VAL A 146 -4.32 -9.29 -14.46
CA VAL A 146 -3.00 -8.97 -13.88
C VAL A 146 -2.70 -9.89 -12.69
N LEU A 147 -3.71 -10.09 -11.83
CA LEU A 147 -3.59 -10.96 -10.66
C LEU A 147 -3.37 -12.44 -11.06
N ALA A 148 -4.08 -12.92 -12.07
CA ALA A 148 -3.93 -14.29 -12.58
C ALA A 148 -2.53 -14.55 -13.18
N SER A 149 -1.96 -13.57 -13.89
CA SER A 149 -0.59 -13.67 -14.43
C SER A 149 0.49 -13.63 -13.35
N SER A 150 0.26 -12.93 -12.24
CA SER A 150 1.22 -12.84 -11.14
C SER A 150 1.33 -14.14 -10.33
N ALA A 151 0.23 -14.91 -10.23
CA ALA A 151 0.20 -16.18 -9.49
C ALA A 151 0.89 -17.35 -10.22
N THR A 152 1.14 -17.24 -11.52
CA THR A 152 1.64 -18.35 -12.36
C THR A 152 3.17 -18.35 -12.57
N GLY A 153 3.92 -17.43 -11.97
CA GLY A 153 5.37 -17.30 -12.18
C GLY A 153 6.26 -17.90 -11.07
N ARG A 154 6.70 -19.17 -11.19
CA ARG A 154 8.12 -19.65 -11.08
C ARG A 154 8.25 -21.19 -11.07
N PRO A 155 9.43 -21.77 -11.47
CA PRO A 155 10.68 -21.12 -11.85
C PRO A 155 11.11 -21.32 -13.33
N GLU A 156 11.89 -20.36 -13.85
CA GLU A 156 12.86 -20.66 -14.90
C GLU A 156 13.91 -21.62 -14.31
N GLY A 157 13.84 -22.85 -14.76
CA GLY A 157 14.71 -23.95 -14.38
C GLY A 157 14.34 -25.13 -15.27
N SER A 158 14.70 -25.02 -16.54
CA SER A 158 14.74 -26.14 -17.48
C SER A 158 16.20 -26.60 -17.63
N PRO A 159 16.41 -27.90 -17.93
CA PRO A 159 17.50 -28.72 -17.43
C PRO A 159 18.89 -28.41 -17.99
#